data_AF-A0A0F8BVL7-F1
#
_entry.id   AF-A0A0F8BVL7-F1
#
_cell.length_a   1.000
_cell.length_b   1.000
_cell.length_c   1.000
_cell.angle_alpha   90.00
_cell.angle_beta   90.00
_cell.angle_gamma   90.00
#
_symmetry.space_group_name_H-M   'P 1'
#
loop_
_entity.id
_entity.type
_entity.pdbx_description
1 polymer ?
#
loop_
_entity_poly.entity_id
_entity_poly.type
_entity_poly.pdbx_seq_one_letter_code
_entity_poly.pdbx_strand_id
1 'polypeptide(L)'
;MMMLLLVSTLVLLVNPALTNPLHQQKSPNNLNHIFDLAENYNKSLAQAFFVEDVSHLAEGKNKCDDKFFCKVHDILNKFGKKHNIIDKKKEEGLVRNLEAYVDGRNINCTELLKDMVPSREERPIPVLIGHLMRCIQNRNLNGASKDM
;
A
#
# COMPACT_ATOMS: atom_id res chain seq x y z
N MET A 1 -33.44 16.33 -63.13
CA MET A 1 -32.44 17.34 -62.73
C MET A 1 -32.36 17.31 -61.21
N MET A 2 -31.31 16.70 -60.66
CA MET A 2 -31.17 16.38 -59.23
C MET A 2 -30.15 17.35 -58.61
N MET A 3 -30.57 18.17 -57.65
CA MET A 3 -29.68 19.03 -56.87
C MET A 3 -29.18 18.23 -55.65
N LEU A 4 -27.88 17.96 -55.62
CA LEU A 4 -27.17 17.42 -54.46
C LEU A 4 -26.70 18.59 -53.61
N LEU A 5 -27.25 18.75 -52.40
CA LEU A 5 -26.72 19.67 -51.39
C LEU A 5 -25.90 18.85 -50.39
N LEU A 6 -24.59 18.95 -50.48
CA LEU A 6 -23.64 18.44 -49.47
C LEU A 6 -23.41 19.55 -48.45
N VAL A 7 -23.91 19.37 -47.22
CA VAL A 7 -23.57 20.22 -46.08
C VAL A 7 -22.42 19.56 -45.34
N SER A 8 -21.25 20.21 -45.39
CA SER A 8 -20.03 19.79 -44.68
C SER A 8 -20.05 20.33 -43.26
N THR A 9 -20.00 19.45 -42.26
CA THR A 9 -19.71 19.82 -40.87
C THR A 9 -18.34 19.25 -40.50
N LEU A 10 -17.35 20.12 -40.37
CA LEU A 10 -16.07 19.80 -39.76
C LEU A 10 -16.29 19.60 -38.26
N VAL A 11 -16.42 18.35 -37.83
CA VAL A 11 -16.35 18.00 -36.41
C VAL A 11 -14.89 18.13 -35.98
N LEU A 12 -14.56 19.27 -35.38
CA LEU A 12 -13.32 19.44 -34.62
C LEU A 12 -13.38 18.50 -33.41
N LEU A 13 -12.73 17.35 -33.53
CA LEU A 13 -12.39 16.47 -32.41
C LEU A 13 -11.41 17.21 -31.50
N VAL A 14 -11.94 17.96 -30.54
CA VAL A 14 -11.17 18.43 -29.39
C VAL A 14 -10.93 17.19 -28.53
N ASN A 15 -9.75 16.58 -28.67
CA ASN A 15 -9.25 15.64 -27.68
C ASN A 15 -9.04 16.42 -26.38
N PRO A 16 -9.76 16.16 -25.28
CA PRO A 16 -9.20 16.46 -23.99
C PRO A 16 -8.08 15.44 -23.81
N ALA A 17 -6.85 15.86 -24.08
CA ALA A 17 -5.71 15.23 -23.44
C ALA A 17 -6.01 15.26 -21.94
N LEU A 18 -6.38 14.11 -21.38
CA LEU A 18 -6.37 13.85 -19.96
C LEU A 18 -4.91 13.90 -19.51
N THR A 19 -4.35 15.11 -19.45
CA THR A 19 -3.21 15.40 -18.62
C THR A 19 -3.74 15.39 -17.19
N ASN A 20 -3.86 14.20 -16.61
CA ASN A 20 -3.67 14.10 -15.17
C ASN A 20 -2.16 13.97 -14.96
N PRO A 21 -1.43 15.04 -14.63
CA PRO A 21 -0.29 14.84 -13.78
C PRO A 21 -0.89 14.38 -12.45
N LEU A 22 -0.92 13.06 -12.24
CA LEU A 22 -1.00 12.54 -10.89
C LEU A 22 0.31 12.95 -10.24
N HIS A 23 0.39 14.21 -9.80
CA HIS A 23 1.35 14.62 -8.80
C HIS A 23 1.07 13.71 -7.61
N GLN A 24 1.83 12.61 -7.52
CA GLN A 24 2.00 11.86 -6.30
C GLN A 24 2.58 12.86 -5.31
N GLN A 25 1.68 13.55 -4.65
CA GLN A 25 1.98 14.42 -3.54
C GLN A 25 2.68 13.49 -2.54
N LYS A 26 4.00 13.65 -2.39
CA LYS A 26 4.76 13.07 -1.28
C LYS A 26 4.15 13.65 -0.01
N SER A 27 3.06 13.04 0.43
CA SER A 27 2.26 13.56 1.51
C SER A 27 2.88 13.05 2.81
N PRO A 28 3.27 13.95 3.74
CA PRO A 28 3.63 13.55 5.10
C PRO A 28 2.48 12.80 5.82
N ASN A 29 1.26 12.77 5.26
CA ASN A 29 0.08 12.10 5.81
C ASN A 29 -0.16 10.66 5.33
N ASN A 30 0.75 10.04 4.57
CA ASN A 30 0.51 8.68 4.05
C ASN A 30 0.37 7.63 5.16
N LEU A 31 1.11 7.77 6.28
CA LEU A 31 1.06 6.81 7.38
C LEU A 31 -0.30 6.72 8.08
N ASN A 32 -0.96 7.86 8.33
CA ASN A 32 -2.30 7.86 8.92
C ASN A 32 -3.33 7.23 7.98
N HIS A 33 -3.22 7.52 6.68
CA HIS A 33 -4.08 6.88 5.69
C HIS A 33 -3.87 5.36 5.63
N ILE A 34 -2.63 4.89 5.70
CA ILE A 34 -2.32 3.45 5.79
C ILE A 34 -2.91 2.87 7.08
N PHE A 35 -2.88 3.59 8.19
CA PHE A 35 -3.49 3.15 9.45
C PHE A 35 -5.00 2.94 9.30
N ASP A 36 -5.72 3.90 8.74
CA ASP A 36 -7.17 3.81 8.52
C ASP A 36 -7.53 2.65 7.58
N LEU A 37 -6.74 2.47 6.51
CA LEU A 37 -6.91 1.35 5.59
C LEU A 37 -6.64 0.00 6.26
N ALA A 38 -5.59 -0.08 7.07
CA ALA A 38 -5.24 -1.28 7.84
C ALA A 38 -6.35 -1.64 8.83
N GLU A 39 -6.89 -0.66 9.56
CA GLU A 39 -8.00 -0.88 10.48
C GLU A 39 -9.25 -1.39 9.75
N ASN A 40 -9.61 -0.75 8.63
CA ASN A 40 -10.77 -1.13 7.83
C ASN A 40 -10.63 -2.51 7.18
N TYR A 41 -9.43 -2.85 6.71
CA TYR A 41 -9.12 -4.18 6.18
C TYR A 41 -9.21 -5.23 7.28
N ASN A 42 -8.66 -4.94 8.47
CA ASN A 42 -8.70 -5.88 9.59
C ASN A 42 -10.13 -6.24 10.02
N LYS A 43 -11.02 -5.23 10.07
CA LYS A 43 -12.46 -5.43 10.38
C LYS A 43 -13.18 -6.33 9.38
N SER A 44 -12.64 -6.46 8.17
CA SER A 44 -13.30 -7.13 7.06
C SER A 44 -12.76 -8.54 6.77
N LEU A 45 -11.71 -8.96 7.50
CA LEU A 45 -11.18 -10.30 7.45
C LEU A 45 -12.15 -11.30 8.10
N ALA A 46 -12.96 -11.96 7.26
CA ALA A 46 -13.92 -12.97 7.69
C ALA A 46 -13.31 -14.39 7.81
N GLN A 47 -12.10 -14.62 7.28
CA GLN A 47 -11.43 -15.92 7.29
C GLN A 47 -10.01 -15.80 7.89
N ALA A 48 -9.62 -16.84 8.64
CA ALA A 48 -8.28 -16.96 9.18
C ALA A 48 -7.31 -17.45 8.10
N PHE A 49 -6.83 -16.51 7.28
CA PHE A 49 -5.65 -16.74 6.46
C PHE A 49 -4.39 -16.56 7.29
N PHE A 50 -3.38 -17.37 6.99
CA PHE A 50 -2.10 -17.37 7.68
C PHE A 50 -1.01 -16.87 6.74
N VAL A 51 -0.11 -16.09 7.31
CA VAL A 51 1.03 -15.46 6.62
C VAL A 51 2.24 -15.51 7.53
N GLU A 52 3.42 -15.30 6.96
CA GLU A 52 4.70 -15.29 7.68
C GLU A 52 4.68 -14.37 8.91
N ASP A 53 5.19 -14.88 10.05
CA ASP A 53 5.32 -14.11 11.28
C ASP A 53 6.46 -13.09 11.19
N VAL A 54 6.12 -11.82 11.35
CA VAL A 54 7.06 -10.68 11.33
C VAL A 54 7.26 -10.03 12.70
N SER A 55 6.85 -10.69 13.79
CA SER A 55 6.96 -10.15 15.16
C SER A 55 8.38 -9.69 15.50
N HIS A 56 9.39 -10.43 15.02
CA HIS A 56 10.81 -10.09 15.19
C HIS A 56 11.24 -8.76 14.55
N LEU A 57 10.46 -8.22 13.61
CA LEU A 57 10.65 -6.89 13.01
C LEU A 57 9.75 -5.81 13.64
N ALA A 58 8.67 -6.21 14.31
CA ALA A 58 7.71 -5.32 14.94
C ALA A 58 8.00 -5.06 16.44
N GLU A 59 8.89 -5.84 17.02
CA GLU A 59 9.19 -5.85 18.46
C GLU A 59 10.71 -5.78 18.73
N GLY A 60 11.10 -5.45 19.96
CA GLY A 60 12.51 -5.30 20.34
C GLY A 60 13.13 -3.93 20.01
N LYS A 61 14.47 -3.90 19.94
CA LYS A 61 15.29 -2.66 19.93
C LYS A 61 15.29 -1.93 18.58
N ASN A 62 15.27 -2.68 17.46
CA ASN A 62 15.27 -2.13 16.10
C ASN A 62 13.91 -2.35 15.42
N LYS A 63 12.84 -2.21 16.20
CA LYS A 63 11.47 -2.47 15.74
C LYS A 63 10.97 -1.41 14.77
N CYS A 64 10.02 -1.79 13.93
CA CYS A 64 9.28 -0.89 13.05
C CYS A 64 10.18 -0.06 12.12
N ASP A 65 11.34 -0.62 11.76
CA ASP A 65 12.29 -0.04 10.84
C ASP A 65 11.80 -0.18 9.38
N ASP A 66 12.63 0.18 8.42
CA ASP A 66 12.26 0.15 7.00
C ASP A 66 12.07 -1.29 6.50
N LYS A 67 12.78 -2.24 7.10
CA LYS A 67 12.70 -3.67 6.78
C LYS A 67 11.34 -4.23 7.14
N PHE A 68 10.77 -3.82 8.27
CA PHE A 68 9.40 -4.15 8.64
C PHE A 68 8.39 -3.76 7.55
N PHE A 69 8.36 -2.50 7.12
CA PHE A 69 7.39 -2.03 6.13
C PHE A 69 7.58 -2.70 4.78
N CYS A 70 8.82 -2.90 4.35
CA CYS A 70 9.13 -3.67 3.14
C CYS A 70 8.58 -5.09 3.20
N LYS A 71 8.78 -5.78 4.34
CA LYS A 71 8.35 -7.16 4.52
C LYS A 71 6.82 -7.28 4.54
N VAL A 72 6.12 -6.36 5.22
CA VAL A 72 4.65 -6.32 5.23
C VAL A 72 4.09 -6.09 3.83
N HIS A 73 4.66 -5.14 3.06
CA HIS A 73 4.27 -4.89 1.67
C HIS A 73 4.46 -6.14 0.81
N ASP A 74 5.61 -6.81 0.91
CA ASP A 74 5.89 -8.05 0.17
C ASP A 74 4.88 -9.16 0.49
N ILE A 75 4.58 -9.39 1.77
CA ILE A 75 3.61 -10.40 2.22
C ILE A 75 2.22 -10.10 1.66
N LEU A 76 1.71 -8.88 1.83
CA LEU A 76 0.36 -8.52 1.38
C LEU A 76 0.24 -8.54 -0.15
N ASN A 77 1.24 -8.04 -0.88
CA ASN A 77 1.24 -8.08 -2.34
C ASN A 77 1.24 -9.52 -2.89
N LYS A 78 2.02 -10.42 -2.27
CA LYS A 78 2.00 -11.85 -2.62
C LYS A 78 0.69 -12.52 -2.23
N PHE A 79 0.14 -12.17 -1.06
CA PHE A 79 -1.11 -12.72 -0.55
C PHE A 79 -2.29 -12.39 -1.48
N GLY A 80 -2.48 -11.12 -1.84
CA GLY A 80 -3.56 -10.68 -2.74
C GLY A 80 -3.47 -11.23 -4.17
N LYS A 81 -2.27 -11.60 -4.63
CA LYS A 81 -2.07 -12.30 -5.92
C LYS A 81 -2.50 -13.77 -5.86
N LYS A 82 -2.38 -14.41 -4.69
CA LYS A 82 -2.59 -15.86 -4.50
C LYS A 82 -4.02 -16.18 -4.06
N HIS A 83 -4.65 -15.31 -3.27
CA HIS A 83 -5.95 -15.57 -2.66
C HIS A 83 -7.04 -14.69 -3.27
N ASN A 84 -8.20 -15.28 -3.57
CA ASN A 84 -9.38 -14.52 -3.97
C ASN A 84 -10.05 -13.95 -2.71
N ILE A 85 -9.55 -12.82 -2.24
CA ILE A 85 -10.07 -12.18 -1.01
C ILE A 85 -11.44 -11.57 -1.27
N ILE A 86 -12.36 -11.80 -0.33
CA ILE A 86 -13.72 -11.25 -0.31
C ILE A 86 -13.71 -9.72 -0.49
N ASP A 87 -12.73 -9.03 0.11
CA ASP A 87 -12.58 -7.57 0.10
C ASP A 87 -11.32 -7.09 -0.64
N LYS A 88 -11.06 -7.66 -1.82
CA LYS A 88 -9.90 -7.36 -2.67
C LYS A 88 -9.59 -5.86 -2.81
N LYS A 89 -10.61 -5.00 -2.99
CA LYS A 89 -10.42 -3.55 -3.14
C LYS A 89 -9.78 -2.88 -1.92
N LYS A 90 -10.10 -3.35 -0.71
CA LYS A 90 -9.54 -2.79 0.54
C LYS A 90 -8.08 -3.18 0.68
N GLU A 91 -7.76 -4.44 0.38
CA GLU A 91 -6.38 -4.92 0.37
C GLU A 91 -5.55 -4.19 -0.70
N GLU A 92 -6.03 -4.10 -1.94
CA GLU A 92 -5.36 -3.38 -3.04
C GLU A 92 -5.07 -1.91 -2.66
N GLY A 93 -6.02 -1.25 -1.98
CA GLY A 93 -5.84 0.09 -1.44
C GLY A 93 -4.72 0.16 -0.39
N LEU A 94 -4.66 -0.80 0.54
CA LEU A 94 -3.62 -0.88 1.55
C LEU A 94 -2.24 -1.13 0.93
N VAL A 95 -2.13 -2.11 0.04
CA VAL A 95 -0.88 -2.48 -0.65
C VAL A 95 -0.32 -1.31 -1.44
N ARG A 96 -1.16 -0.62 -2.23
CA ARG A 96 -0.74 0.54 -3.03
C ARG A 96 -0.22 1.70 -2.17
N ASN A 97 -0.82 1.95 -1.01
CA ASN A 97 -0.37 3.03 -0.14
C ASN A 97 0.92 2.66 0.62
N LEU A 98 1.11 1.37 0.97
CA LEU A 98 2.38 0.87 1.48
C LEU A 98 3.51 1.00 0.46
N GLU A 99 3.25 0.66 -0.80
CA GLU A 99 4.18 0.86 -1.92
C GLU A 99 4.58 2.35 -2.02
N ALA A 100 3.59 3.24 -2.11
CA ALA A 100 3.84 4.68 -2.17
C ALA A 100 4.61 5.22 -0.94
N TYR A 101 4.42 4.63 0.25
CA TYR A 101 5.17 5.02 1.45
C TYR A 101 6.64 4.63 1.35
N VAL A 102 6.92 3.38 0.95
CA VAL A 102 8.28 2.87 0.77
C VAL A 102 9.01 3.67 -0.32
N ASP A 103 8.37 3.85 -1.47
CA ASP A 103 8.92 4.60 -2.61
C ASP A 103 9.15 6.07 -2.24
N GLY A 104 8.21 6.67 -1.51
CA GLY A 104 8.33 8.05 -1.02
C GLY A 104 9.58 8.29 -0.17
N ARG A 105 10.05 7.25 0.53
CA ARG A 105 11.27 7.27 1.34
C ARG A 105 12.53 6.78 0.61
N ASN A 106 12.43 6.52 -0.70
CA ASN A 106 13.52 6.03 -1.54
C ASN A 106 14.15 4.72 -1.01
N ILE A 107 13.33 3.82 -0.46
CA ILE A 107 13.80 2.54 0.09
C ILE A 107 13.77 1.48 -1.02
N ASN A 108 14.89 0.78 -1.21
CA ASN A 108 14.92 -0.39 -2.08
C ASN A 108 14.57 -1.65 -1.28
N CYS A 109 13.30 -2.06 -1.28
CA CYS A 109 12.86 -3.25 -0.55
C CYS A 109 13.48 -4.54 -1.06
N THR A 110 13.78 -4.66 -2.36
CA THR A 110 14.43 -5.86 -2.91
C THR A 110 15.79 -6.06 -2.28
N GLU A 111 16.62 -5.01 -2.23
CA GLU A 111 17.92 -5.05 -1.58
C GLU A 111 17.81 -5.25 -0.07
N LEU A 112 16.84 -4.59 0.58
CA LEU A 112 16.68 -4.66 2.03
C LEU A 112 16.23 -6.05 2.54
N LEU A 113 15.54 -6.81 1.68
CA LEU A 113 15.00 -8.14 1.99
C LEU A 113 15.84 -9.30 1.43
N LYS A 114 16.87 -9.04 0.60
CA LYS A 114 17.59 -10.10 -0.14
C LYS A 114 18.20 -11.20 0.73
N ASP A 115 18.80 -10.82 1.87
CA ASP A 115 19.47 -11.73 2.81
C ASP A 115 18.56 -12.08 4.01
N MET A 116 17.29 -11.69 3.95
CA MET A 116 16.34 -11.97 5.01
C MET A 116 15.90 -13.42 4.93
N VAL A 117 16.22 -14.19 5.96
CA VAL A 117 15.68 -15.54 6.13
C VAL A 117 14.20 -15.42 6.49
N PRO A 118 13.28 -16.00 5.69
CA PRO A 118 11.86 -16.00 6.02
C PRO A 118 11.59 -16.73 7.33
N SER A 119 10.63 -16.24 8.11
CA SER A 119 10.15 -16.98 9.27
C SER A 119 9.50 -18.30 8.83
N ARG A 120 9.70 -19.36 9.62
CA ARG A 120 8.99 -20.63 9.46
C ARG A 120 7.64 -20.64 10.20
N GLU A 121 7.43 -19.66 11.06
CA GLU A 121 6.19 -19.50 11.80
C GLU A 121 5.20 -18.68 10.97
N GLU A 122 3.94 -19.11 11.00
CA GLU A 122 2.84 -18.38 10.38
C GLU A 122 1.88 -17.90 11.47
N ARG A 123 1.31 -16.71 11.25
CA ARG A 123 0.29 -16.11 12.11
C ARG A 123 -0.91 -15.68 11.26
N PRO A 124 -2.10 -15.57 11.87
CA PRO A 124 -3.26 -15.01 11.18
C PRO A 124 -2.96 -13.59 10.64
N ILE A 125 -3.46 -13.25 9.45
CA ILE A 125 -3.32 -11.89 8.87
C ILE A 125 -3.70 -10.78 9.85
N PRO A 126 -4.76 -10.89 10.68
CA PRO A 126 -5.06 -9.87 11.68
C PRO A 126 -3.89 -9.54 12.62
N VAL A 127 -3.00 -10.50 12.90
CA VAL A 127 -1.78 -10.28 13.69
C VAL A 127 -0.79 -9.40 12.92
N LEU A 128 -0.54 -9.71 11.63
CA LEU A 128 0.29 -8.89 10.73
C LEU A 128 -0.23 -7.44 10.67
N ILE A 129 -1.55 -7.27 10.50
CA ILE A 129 -2.17 -5.95 10.42
C ILE A 129 -2.08 -5.21 11.77
N GLY A 130 -2.22 -5.92 12.89
CA GLY A 130 -1.99 -5.37 14.23
C GLY A 130 -0.56 -4.86 14.43
N HIS A 131 0.45 -5.61 13.96
CA HIS A 131 1.84 -5.12 13.96
C HIS A 131 2.02 -3.89 13.09
N LEU A 132 1.40 -3.85 11.90
CA LEU A 132 1.47 -2.70 11.01
C LEU A 132 0.92 -1.44 11.68
N MET A 133 -0.28 -1.51 12.24
CA MET A 133 -0.92 -0.39 12.96
C MET A 133 -0.04 0.12 14.11
N ARG A 134 0.51 -0.79 14.92
CA ARG A 134 1.41 -0.44 16.03
C ARG A 134 2.69 0.25 15.55
N CYS A 135 3.27 -0.25 14.46
CA CYS A 135 4.49 0.32 13.90
C CYS A 135 4.28 1.68 13.24
N ILE A 136 3.12 1.91 12.62
CA ILE A 136 2.72 3.24 12.14
C ILE A 136 2.63 4.24 13.30
N GLN A 137 1.94 3.87 14.38
CA GLN A 137 1.84 4.71 15.58
C GLN A 137 3.23 5.02 16.15
N ASN A 138 4.10 4.01 16.26
CA ASN A 138 5.48 4.21 16.71
C ASN A 138 6.26 5.20 15.82
N ARG A 139 6.11 5.13 14.50
CA ARG A 139 6.75 6.07 13.56
C ARG A 139 6.22 7.48 13.72
N ASN A 140 4.91 7.64 13.87
CA ASN A 140 4.28 8.95 14.07
C ASN A 140 4.75 9.62 15.36
N LEU A 141 4.82 8.88 16.47
CA LEU A 141 5.31 9.41 17.76
C LEU A 141 6.79 9.83 17.69
N ASN A 142 7.63 9.02 17.04
CA ASN A 142 9.05 9.34 16.88
C ASN A 142 9.30 10.46 15.86
N GLY A 143 8.41 10.67 14.90
CA GLY A 143 8.43 11.81 13.98
C GLY A 143 8.11 13.11 14.71
N ALA A 144 7.05 13.12 15.51
CA ALA A 144 6.64 14.30 16.30
C ALA A 144 7.72 14.76 17.30
N SER A 145 8.53 13.84 17.84
CA SER A 145 9.63 14.18 18.75
C SER A 145 10.84 14.85 18.08
N LYS A 146 10.96 14.82 16.75
CA LYS A 146 12.06 15.48 16.02
C LYS A 146 11.73 16.93 15.64
N ASP A 147 10.47 17.32 15.73
CA ASP A 147 9.97 18.64 15.37
C ASP A 147 9.75 19.55 16.61
N MET A 148 10.21 19.13 17.79
CA MET A 148 10.14 19.85 19.07
C MET A 148 11.53 20.11 19.62
#